data_AF-A0A4V3KSH2-F1
#
_entry.id   AF-A0A4V3KSH2-F1
#
_cell.length_a   1.000
_cell.length_b   1.000
_cell.length_c   1.000
_cell.angle_alpha   90.00
_cell.angle_beta   90.00
_cell.angle_gamma   90.00
#
_symmetry.space_group_name_H-M   'P 1'
#
loop_
_entity.id
_entity.type
_entity.pdbx_description
1 polymer ?
#
loop_
_entity_poly.entity_id
_entity_poly.type
_entity_poly.pdbx_seq_one_letter_code
_entity_poly.pdbx_strand_id
1 'polypeptide(L)'
;VPPENKPVGGEIATCRSFLVPTIGRFPNLRAVLALGSIAHQSTVRALGGRVAAHPFRHGGRHEAGGIALFSSYHCSRYNTNTGVLTEVMFVNVFKEIAAFLEE
;
A
#
# COMPACT_ATOMS: atom_id res chain seq x y z
N VAL A 1 9.53 -7.19 -15.26
CA VAL A 1 9.22 -5.89 -14.61
C VAL A 1 8.83 -4.91 -15.69
N PRO A 2 7.88 -3.98 -15.46
CA PRO A 2 7.54 -2.98 -16.46
C PRO A 2 8.79 -2.16 -16.82
N PRO A 3 8.93 -1.70 -18.08
CA PRO A 3 10.01 -0.81 -18.46
C PRO A 3 10.13 0.38 -17.48
N GLU A 4 11.35 0.74 -17.11
CA GLU A 4 11.65 1.83 -16.16
C GLU A 4 11.01 1.70 -14.76
N ASN A 5 10.45 0.53 -14.40
CA ASN A 5 9.64 0.33 -13.20
C ASN A 5 8.38 1.22 -13.16
N LYS A 6 7.84 1.61 -14.31
CA LYS A 6 6.65 2.47 -14.44
C LYS A 6 5.55 1.73 -15.19
N PRO A 7 4.64 1.05 -14.48
CA PRO A 7 3.52 0.39 -15.15
C PRO A 7 2.51 1.43 -15.66
N VAL A 8 1.86 1.13 -16.78
CA VAL A 8 0.76 1.95 -17.31
C VAL A 8 -0.58 1.58 -16.68
N GLY A 9 -1.59 2.45 -16.84
CA GLY A 9 -2.92 2.23 -16.26
C GLY A 9 -3.56 0.89 -16.63
N GLY A 10 -3.39 0.45 -17.88
CA GLY A 10 -3.87 -0.86 -18.34
C GLY A 10 -3.19 -2.03 -17.63
N GLU A 11 -1.86 -1.99 -17.48
CA GLU A 11 -1.10 -3.02 -16.75
C GLU A 11 -1.49 -3.08 -15.28
N ILE A 12 -1.66 -1.92 -14.63
CA ILE A 12 -2.11 -1.85 -13.23
C ILE A 12 -3.50 -2.48 -13.08
N ALA A 13 -4.42 -2.14 -13.98
CA ALA A 13 -5.78 -2.67 -13.96
C ALA A 13 -5.80 -4.19 -14.16
N THR A 14 -5.03 -4.70 -15.14
CA THR A 14 -4.89 -6.13 -15.40
C THR A 14 -4.26 -6.84 -14.21
N CYS A 15 -3.14 -6.35 -13.66
CA CYS A 15 -2.49 -6.98 -12.51
C CYS A 15 -3.38 -7.00 -11.25
N ARG A 16 -4.28 -6.03 -11.09
CA ARG A 16 -5.22 -6.00 -9.95
C ARG A 16 -6.17 -7.20 -9.96
N SER A 17 -6.46 -7.82 -11.12
CA SER A 17 -7.29 -9.03 -11.17
C SER A 17 -6.65 -10.21 -10.41
N PHE A 18 -5.33 -10.21 -10.25
CA PHE A 18 -4.62 -11.18 -9.41
C PHE A 18 -4.56 -10.76 -7.94
N LEU A 19 -4.55 -9.45 -7.65
CA LEU A 19 -4.49 -8.92 -6.29
C LEU A 19 -5.78 -9.21 -5.50
N VAL A 20 -6.95 -9.02 -6.10
CA VAL A 20 -8.25 -9.24 -5.44
C VAL A 20 -8.38 -10.66 -4.85
N PRO A 21 -8.21 -11.75 -5.64
CA PRO A 21 -8.30 -13.10 -5.08
C PRO A 21 -7.12 -13.40 -4.13
N THR A 22 -5.96 -12.77 -4.30
CA THR A 22 -4.83 -12.95 -3.37
C THR A 22 -5.19 -12.43 -1.97
N ILE A 23 -5.76 -11.22 -1.87
CA ILE A 23 -6.25 -10.66 -0.60
C ILE A 23 -7.30 -11.59 0.02
N GLY A 24 -8.26 -12.07 -0.79
CA GLY A 24 -9.33 -12.96 -0.33
C GLY A 24 -8.87 -14.33 0.20
N ARG A 25 -7.62 -14.75 -0.04
CA ARG A 25 -7.08 -16.03 0.47
C ARG A 25 -6.60 -15.97 1.92
N PHE A 26 -6.57 -14.78 2.54
CA PHE A 26 -6.10 -14.59 3.90
C PHE A 26 -7.29 -14.30 4.84
N PRO A 27 -7.92 -15.33 5.44
CA PRO A 27 -9.15 -15.15 6.24
C PRO A 27 -8.95 -14.31 7.50
N ASN A 28 -7.72 -14.22 8.00
CA ASN A 28 -7.36 -13.45 9.19
C ASN A 28 -6.60 -12.15 8.83
N LEU A 29 -6.71 -11.67 7.59
CA LEU A 29 -6.03 -10.45 7.16
C LEU A 29 -6.62 -9.24 7.84
N ARG A 30 -5.86 -8.61 8.75
CA ARG A 30 -6.27 -7.39 9.47
C ARG A 30 -5.67 -6.12 8.87
N ALA A 31 -4.47 -6.19 8.31
CA ALA A 31 -3.72 -5.03 7.84
C ALA A 31 -2.98 -5.31 6.51
N VAL A 32 -2.88 -4.29 5.66
CA VAL A 32 -2.06 -4.28 4.45
C VAL A 32 -1.21 -3.01 4.41
N LEU A 33 0.10 -3.14 4.16
CA LEU A 33 0.99 -2.03 3.90
C LEU A 33 1.17 -1.83 2.40
N ALA A 34 0.76 -0.66 1.88
CA ALA A 34 1.02 -0.24 0.51
C ALA A 34 2.28 0.63 0.39
N LEU A 35 3.18 0.22 -0.50
CA LEU A 35 4.44 0.91 -0.78
C LEU A 35 4.31 1.79 -2.03
N GLY A 36 4.11 3.09 -1.83
CA GLY A 36 3.91 4.07 -2.89
C GLY A 36 2.45 4.25 -3.32
N SER A 37 2.20 5.32 -4.07
CA SER A 37 0.86 5.75 -4.47
C SER A 37 0.16 4.74 -5.39
N ILE A 38 0.87 4.12 -6.34
CA ILE A 38 0.30 3.12 -7.24
C ILE A 38 -0.19 1.89 -6.45
N ALA A 39 0.64 1.37 -5.53
CA ALA A 39 0.26 0.26 -4.66
C ALA A 39 -0.97 0.63 -3.82
N HIS A 40 -0.96 1.82 -3.21
CA HIS A 40 -2.08 2.30 -2.40
C HIS A 40 -3.39 2.35 -3.20
N GLN A 41 -3.39 3.02 -4.35
CA GLN A 41 -4.58 3.16 -5.18
C GLN A 41 -5.08 1.82 -5.72
N SER A 42 -4.16 0.90 -6.07
CA SER A 42 -4.53 -0.43 -6.54
C SER A 42 -5.17 -1.26 -5.42
N THR A 43 -4.60 -1.21 -4.20
CA THR A 43 -5.16 -1.90 -3.03
C THR A 43 -6.51 -1.32 -2.61
N VAL A 44 -6.68 0.01 -2.58
CA VAL A 44 -7.99 0.64 -2.31
C VAL A 44 -9.06 0.11 -3.26
N ARG A 45 -8.75 0.06 -4.56
CA ARG A 45 -9.68 -0.45 -5.58
C ARG A 45 -9.91 -1.97 -5.45
N ALA A 46 -8.89 -2.72 -5.07
CA ALA A 46 -9.00 -4.16 -4.84
C ALA A 46 -9.90 -4.48 -3.64
N LEU A 47 -9.91 -3.60 -2.64
CA LEU A 47 -10.78 -3.67 -1.46
C LEU A 47 -12.18 -3.06 -1.69
N GLY A 48 -12.53 -2.71 -2.94
CA GLY A 48 -13.83 -2.11 -3.29
C GLY A 48 -13.98 -0.64 -2.91
N GLY A 49 -12.91 0.01 -2.44
CA GLY A 49 -12.92 1.42 -2.03
C GLY A 49 -12.77 2.41 -3.18
N ARG A 50 -13.19 3.65 -2.93
CA ARG A 50 -12.98 4.79 -3.83
C ARG A 50 -11.68 5.51 -3.46
N VAL A 51 -10.75 5.62 -4.41
CA VAL A 51 -9.43 6.27 -4.22
C VAL A 51 -9.54 7.68 -3.63
N ALA A 52 -10.49 8.49 -4.08
CA ALA A 52 -10.66 9.84 -3.56
C ALA A 52 -11.11 9.91 -2.09
N ALA A 53 -11.66 8.83 -1.52
CA ALA A 53 -11.96 8.73 -0.09
C ALA A 53 -10.75 8.23 0.74
N HIS A 54 -9.70 7.74 0.08
CA HIS A 54 -8.52 7.14 0.68
C HIS A 54 -7.28 7.79 0.03
N PRO A 55 -6.99 9.07 0.35
CA PRO A 55 -5.85 9.75 -0.24
C PRO A 55 -4.53 9.17 0.27
N PHE A 56 -3.58 8.96 -0.64
CA PHE A 56 -2.24 8.48 -0.28
C PHE A 56 -1.46 9.53 0.52
N ARG A 57 -0.88 9.10 1.65
CA ARG A 57 0.17 9.82 2.39
C ARG A 57 1.08 8.81 3.09
N HIS A 58 2.37 9.12 3.25
CA HIS A 58 3.24 8.31 4.11
C HIS A 58 2.78 8.38 5.57
N GLY A 59 2.80 7.25 6.29
CA GLY A 59 2.20 7.12 7.63
C GLY A 59 0.67 7.22 7.61
N GLY A 60 0.04 7.07 6.45
CA GLY A 60 -1.42 7.11 6.32
C GLY A 60 -2.04 5.76 6.67
N ARG A 61 -3.08 5.78 7.50
CA ARG A 61 -3.95 4.64 7.77
C ARG A 61 -5.38 4.94 7.32
N HIS A 62 -5.99 4.03 6.58
CA HIS A 62 -7.40 4.07 6.20
C HIS A 62 -8.05 2.71 6.47
N GLU A 63 -9.34 2.70 6.69
CA GLU A 63 -10.13 1.47 6.67
C GLU A 63 -10.72 1.30 5.27
N ALA A 64 -10.47 0.16 4.63
CA ALA A 64 -10.99 -0.15 3.30
C ALA A 64 -11.39 -1.63 3.24
N GLY A 65 -12.66 -1.91 2.90
CA GLY A 65 -13.16 -3.30 2.80
C GLY A 65 -12.98 -4.11 4.09
N GLY A 66 -13.07 -3.48 5.26
CA GLY A 66 -12.85 -4.11 6.57
C GLY A 66 -11.38 -4.41 6.91
N ILE A 67 -10.43 -3.93 6.11
CA ILE A 67 -8.98 -4.10 6.32
C ILE A 67 -8.34 -2.73 6.60
N ALA A 68 -7.40 -2.68 7.55
CA ALA A 68 -6.59 -1.51 7.78
C ALA A 68 -5.51 -1.37 6.70
N LEU A 69 -5.64 -0.37 5.83
CA LEU A 69 -4.68 -0.03 4.80
C LEU A 69 -3.69 1.02 5.30
N PHE A 70 -2.46 0.60 5.53
CA PHE A 70 -1.32 1.45 5.85
C PHE A 70 -0.56 1.85 4.59
N SER A 71 0.09 3.00 4.62
CA SER A 71 0.76 3.57 3.44
C SER A 71 2.12 4.13 3.80
N SER A 72 3.10 3.82 2.95
CA SER A 72 4.42 4.44 3.01
C SER A 72 4.85 4.93 1.63
N TYR A 73 5.75 5.90 1.57
CA TYR A 73 6.55 6.09 0.37
C TYR A 73 7.25 4.78 -0.01
N HIS A 74 7.43 4.58 -1.31
CA HIS A 74 8.10 3.39 -1.82
C HIS A 74 9.57 3.38 -1.38
N CYS A 75 10.08 2.24 -0.91
CA CYS A 75 11.47 2.06 -0.50
C CYS A 75 12.45 1.94 -1.69
N SER A 76 12.22 2.71 -2.77
CA SER A 76 13.12 2.78 -3.92
C SER A 76 14.44 3.43 -3.52
N ARG A 77 15.53 3.06 -4.19
CA ARG A 77 16.84 3.74 -4.07
C ARG A 77 16.76 5.25 -4.19
N TYR A 78 15.91 5.77 -5.09
CA TYR A 78 15.70 7.20 -5.24
C TYR A 78 15.21 7.83 -3.93
N ASN A 79 14.09 7.34 -3.37
CA ASN A 79 13.53 7.89 -2.13
C ASN A 79 14.48 7.74 -0.92
N THR A 80 15.20 6.62 -0.81
CA THR A 80 16.13 6.40 0.30
C THR A 80 17.39 7.25 0.18
N ASN A 81 17.95 7.40 -1.02
CA ASN A 81 19.17 8.19 -1.23
C ASN A 81 18.94 9.70 -1.17
N THR A 82 17.73 10.16 -1.52
CA THR A 82 17.35 11.59 -1.48
C THR A 82 16.77 12.03 -0.14
N GLY A 83 16.52 11.09 0.79
CA GLY A 83 15.94 11.40 2.09
C GLY A 83 14.41 11.63 2.08
N VAL A 84 13.74 11.46 0.93
CA VAL A 84 12.27 11.45 0.85
C VAL A 84 11.67 10.37 1.75
N LEU A 85 12.37 9.25 1.89
CA LEU A 85 12.08 8.22 2.89
C LEU A 85 13.35 7.90 3.68
N THR A 86 13.35 8.18 4.98
CA THR A 86 14.42 7.73 5.89
C THR A 86 14.10 6.37 6.49
N GLU A 87 15.11 5.68 6.99
CA GLU A 87 14.94 4.42 7.71
C GLU A 87 14.03 4.58 8.93
N VAL A 88 14.23 5.65 9.72
CA VAL A 88 13.41 5.97 10.90
C VAL A 88 11.94 6.12 10.52
N MET A 89 11.64 6.86 9.44
CA MET A 89 10.29 7.01 8.91
C MET A 89 9.68 5.66 8.52
N PHE A 90 10.45 4.82 7.82
CA PHE A 90 9.95 3.51 7.37
C PHE A 90 9.68 2.57 8.55
N VAL A 91 10.61 2.48 9.51
CA VAL A 91 10.45 1.68 10.73
C VAL A 91 9.26 2.13 11.55
N ASN A 92 8.98 3.43 11.63
CA ASN A 92 7.81 3.94 12.35
C ASN A 92 6.48 3.42 11.77
N VAL A 93 6.37 3.28 10.43
CA VAL A 93 5.18 2.65 9.82
C VAL A 93 5.00 1.22 10.28
N PHE A 94 6.08 0.44 10.41
CA PHE A 94 6.00 -0.93 10.93
C PHE A 94 5.62 -0.98 12.41
N LYS A 95 6.11 -0.03 13.23
CA LYS A 95 5.71 0.08 14.64
C LYS A 95 4.21 0.36 14.78
N GLU A 96 3.67 1.26 13.97
CA GLU A 96 2.22 1.56 13.95
C GLU A 96 1.40 0.33 13.54
N ILE A 97 1.86 -0.44 12.55
CA ILE A 97 1.20 -1.68 12.14
C ILE A 97 1.25 -2.72 13.26
N ALA A 98 2.40 -2.90 13.91
CA ALA A 98 2.55 -3.85 15.01
C ALA A 98 1.61 -3.51 16.17
N ALA A 99 1.59 -2.24 16.60
CA ALA A 99 0.69 -1.77 17.64
C ALA A 99 -0.79 -2.04 17.29
N PHE A 100 -1.21 -1.77 16.06
CA PHE A 100 -2.58 -2.07 15.59
C PHE A 100 -2.93 -3.57 15.61
N LEU A 101 -1.95 -4.45 15.38
CA LEU A 101 -2.17 -5.90 15.38
C LEU A 101 -2.21 -6.50 16.79
N GLU A 102 -1.61 -5.82 17.77
CA GLU A 102 -1.62 -6.20 19.19
C GLU A 102 -2.92 -5.80 19.91
N GLU A 103 -3.71 -4.89 19.34
CA GLU A 103 -5.10 -4.59 19.74
C GLU A 103 -6.06 -5.74 19.40
#